data_AF-C6ZYL3-F1
#
_entry.id   AF-C6ZYL3-F1
#
_cell.length_a   1.000
_cell.length_b   1.000
_cell.length_c   1.000
_cell.angle_alpha   90.00
_cell.angle_beta   90.00
_cell.angle_gamma   90.00
#
_symmetry.space_group_name_H-M   'P 1'
#
loop_
_entity.id
_entity.type
_entity.pdbx_description
1 polymer ?
#
loop_
_entity_poly.entity_id
_entity_poly.type
_entity_poly.pdbx_seq_one_letter_code
_entity_poly.pdbx_strand_id
1 'polypeptide(L)'
;AGFSYEAIEDLKIAVSEAITNSVKHAFKGEEDGEITVEYLIYEDKLEVRVSDNGTSFDLETRKQEIGPYDVGEDAEMMRIGGLGLFLIETLMDDVKLYYDEGVSVVMTKYINEKQVEENAKSIST
;
A
#
# COMPACT_ATOMS: atom_id res chain seq x y z
N ALA A 1 17.28 17.75 -3.94
CA ALA A 1 17.08 17.75 -2.47
C ALA A 1 16.52 16.38 -2.08
N GLY A 2 16.62 15.95 -0.82
CA GLY A 2 16.02 14.69 -0.36
C GLY A 2 14.69 14.92 0.37
N PHE A 3 14.08 13.85 0.88
CA PHE A 3 12.86 13.93 1.71
C PHE A 3 13.06 14.76 2.98
N SER A 4 11.98 15.42 3.43
CA SER A 4 11.93 16.06 4.74
C SER A 4 11.99 15.00 5.85
N TYR A 5 12.34 15.42 7.07
CA TYR A 5 12.34 14.52 8.22
C TYR A 5 10.95 13.90 8.47
N GLU A 6 9.90 14.72 8.34
CA GLU A 6 8.51 14.27 8.48
C GLU A 6 8.15 13.22 7.43
N ALA A 7 8.47 13.46 6.15
CA ALA A 7 8.23 12.50 5.09
C ALA A 7 9.00 11.18 5.30
N ILE A 8 10.19 11.23 5.93
CA ILE A 8 10.94 10.03 6.30
C ILE A 8 10.22 9.25 7.42
N GLU A 9 9.66 9.93 8.42
CA GLU A 9 8.88 9.27 9.48
C GLU A 9 7.57 8.65 8.93
N ASP A 10 6.87 9.37 8.06
CA ASP A 10 5.69 8.85 7.34
C ASP A 10 6.02 7.56 6.57
N LEU A 11 7.11 7.58 5.79
CA LEU A 11 7.60 6.44 5.02
C LEU A 11 7.89 5.24 5.92
N LYS A 12 8.53 5.44 7.09
CA LYS A 12 8.80 4.35 8.04
C LYS A 12 7.52 3.71 8.54
N ILE A 13 6.52 4.52 8.89
CA ILE A 13 5.23 4.01 9.39
C ILE A 13 4.53 3.21 8.29
N ALA A 14 4.38 3.78 7.09
CA ALA A 14 3.72 3.12 5.97
C ALA A 14 4.39 1.77 5.61
N VAL A 15 5.72 1.74 5.52
CA VAL A 15 6.45 0.50 5.24
C VAL A 15 6.31 -0.52 6.37
N SER A 16 6.32 -0.07 7.64
CA SER A 16 6.15 -0.96 8.80
C SER A 16 4.76 -1.59 8.82
N GLU A 17 3.71 -0.83 8.48
CA GLU A 17 2.35 -1.35 8.38
C GLU A 17 2.22 -2.35 7.23
N ALA A 18 2.82 -2.06 6.06
CA ALA A 18 2.80 -2.97 4.92
C ALA A 18 3.47 -4.31 5.25
N ILE A 19 4.65 -4.30 5.88
CA ILE A 19 5.35 -5.51 6.33
C ILE A 19 4.55 -6.24 7.40
N THR A 20 4.01 -5.51 8.38
CA THR A 20 3.19 -6.11 9.44
C THR A 20 1.97 -6.82 8.89
N ASN A 21 1.33 -6.25 7.86
CA ASN A 21 0.22 -6.87 7.16
C ASN A 21 0.66 -8.14 6.42
N SER A 22 1.75 -8.10 5.66
CA SER A 22 2.28 -9.29 4.99
C SER A 22 2.64 -10.41 5.98
N VAL A 23 3.32 -10.11 7.11
CA VAL A 23 3.64 -11.13 8.14
C VAL A 23 2.36 -11.76 8.71
N LYS A 24 1.34 -10.97 9.03
CA LYS A 24 0.11 -11.46 9.65
C LYS A 24 -0.75 -12.31 8.72
N HIS A 25 -0.70 -12.03 7.41
CA HIS A 25 -1.68 -12.56 6.46
C HIS A 25 -1.11 -13.58 5.47
N ALA A 26 0.17 -13.51 5.13
CA ALA A 26 0.78 -14.36 4.12
C ALA A 26 1.10 -15.77 4.62
N PHE A 27 1.48 -15.92 5.90
CA PHE A 27 2.05 -17.17 6.42
C PHE A 27 1.12 -17.77 7.47
N LYS A 28 0.01 -18.40 7.05
CA LYS A 28 -1.02 -19.04 7.91
C LYS A 28 -0.48 -20.24 8.72
N GLY A 29 0.57 -20.04 9.52
CA GLY A 29 1.24 -21.07 10.33
C GLY A 29 2.40 -21.78 9.64
N GLU A 30 2.84 -21.34 8.46
CA GLU A 30 4.08 -21.82 7.84
C GLU A 30 5.28 -21.01 8.37
N GLU A 31 6.32 -21.69 8.84
CA GLU A 31 7.48 -21.05 9.48
C GLU A 31 8.46 -20.40 8.48
N ASP A 32 8.43 -20.79 7.20
CA ASP A 32 9.41 -20.41 6.17
C ASP A 32 8.83 -19.43 5.12
N GLY A 33 8.22 -18.34 5.61
CA GLY A 33 7.73 -17.27 4.77
C GLY A 33 8.79 -16.21 4.42
N GLU A 34 8.93 -15.85 3.15
CA GLU A 34 9.80 -14.73 2.73
C GLU A 34 8.98 -13.50 2.36
N ILE A 35 9.38 -12.35 2.92
CA ILE A 35 8.89 -11.02 2.52
C ILE A 35 10.02 -10.29 1.81
N THR A 36 9.74 -9.83 0.60
CA THR A 36 10.68 -9.01 -0.17
C THR A 36 10.28 -7.54 -0.03
N VAL A 37 11.26 -6.69 0.27
CA VAL A 37 11.10 -5.23 0.30
C VAL A 37 12.05 -4.62 -0.74
N GLU A 38 11.49 -3.99 -1.76
CA GLU A 38 12.24 -3.34 -2.84
C GLU A 38 12.10 -1.83 -2.76
N TYR A 39 13.21 -1.12 -3.00
CA TYR A 39 13.25 0.34 -3.06
C TYR A 39 13.67 0.77 -4.46
N LEU A 40 12.80 1.50 -5.15
CA LEU A 40 13.08 2.09 -6.44
C LEU A 40 13.20 3.60 -6.26
N ILE A 41 14.43 4.09 -6.40
CA ILE A 41 14.77 5.50 -6.20
C ILE A 41 14.80 6.19 -7.56
N TYR A 42 13.99 7.24 -7.70
CA TYR A 42 13.94 8.10 -8.87
C TYR A 42 14.42 9.51 -8.50
N GLU A 43 14.51 10.39 -9.49
CA GLU A 43 14.97 11.77 -9.26
C GLU A 43 13.99 12.57 -8.38
N ASP A 44 12.69 12.28 -8.47
CA ASP A 44 11.60 13.04 -7.86
C ASP A 44 10.76 12.25 -6.86
N LYS A 45 10.98 10.93 -6.73
CA LYS A 45 10.16 10.05 -5.88
C LYS A 45 10.92 8.83 -5.37
N LEU A 46 10.37 8.23 -4.33
CA LEU A 46 10.69 6.89 -3.85
C LEU A 46 9.46 6.01 -4.03
N GLU A 47 9.67 4.86 -4.64
CA GLU A 47 8.68 3.79 -4.69
C GLU A 47 9.18 2.63 -3.83
N VAL A 48 8.32 2.14 -2.95
CA VAL A 48 8.61 1.01 -2.06
C VAL A 48 7.62 -0.10 -2.37
N ARG A 49 8.13 -1.28 -2.64
CA ARG A 49 7.33 -2.49 -2.85
C ARG A 49 7.55 -3.44 -1.69
N VAL A 50 6.45 -3.92 -1.11
CA VAL A 50 6.44 -5.00 -0.12
C VAL A 50 5.65 -6.16 -0.71
N SER A 51 6.29 -7.30 -0.86
CA SER A 51 5.72 -8.48 -1.50
C SER A 51 5.89 -9.69 -0.59
N ASP A 52 4.83 -10.48 -0.41
CA ASP A 52 4.89 -11.79 0.20
C ASP A 52 4.78 -12.90 -0.85
N ASN A 53 5.63 -13.92 -0.74
CA ASN A 53 5.53 -15.16 -1.54
C ASN A 53 4.56 -16.16 -0.90
N GLY A 54 3.56 -15.67 -0.17
CA GLY A 54 2.66 -16.48 0.65
C GLY A 54 1.83 -17.43 -0.21
N THR A 55 1.96 -18.73 0.04
CA THR A 55 1.24 -19.81 -0.63
C THR A 55 -0.26 -19.49 -0.79
N SER A 56 -0.66 -19.23 -2.04
CA SER A 56 -2.04 -19.19 -2.53
C SER A 56 -3.02 -18.28 -1.76
N PHE A 57 -3.09 -17.02 -2.19
CA PHE A 57 -4.30 -16.22 -2.06
C PHE A 57 -5.36 -16.83 -3.00
N ASP A 58 -6.30 -17.59 -2.44
CA ASP A 58 -7.40 -18.19 -3.20
C ASP A 58 -8.41 -17.11 -3.63
N LEU A 59 -8.13 -16.52 -4.79
CA LEU A 59 -8.96 -15.55 -5.50
C LEU A 59 -10.34 -16.13 -5.87
N GLU A 60 -10.46 -17.44 -6.10
CA GLU A 60 -11.71 -18.07 -6.54
C GLU A 60 -12.70 -18.22 -5.39
N THR A 61 -12.22 -18.52 -4.17
CA THR A 61 -13.08 -18.52 -2.98
C THR A 61 -13.56 -17.10 -2.63
N ARG A 62 -12.76 -16.06 -2.89
CA ARG A 62 -13.13 -14.67 -2.57
C ARG A 62 -13.91 -13.94 -3.65
N LYS A 63 -13.84 -14.30 -4.93
CA LYS A 63 -14.74 -13.75 -5.97
C LYS A 63 -16.22 -14.11 -5.75
N GLN A 64 -16.50 -15.14 -4.94
CA GLN A 64 -17.87 -15.45 -4.51
C GLN A 64 -18.31 -14.62 -3.30
N GLU A 65 -17.37 -14.02 -2.56
CA GLU A 65 -17.63 -13.19 -1.37
C GLU A 65 -17.53 -11.68 -1.67
N ILE A 66 -16.73 -11.29 -2.66
CA ILE A 66 -16.42 -9.90 -3.00
C ILE A 66 -16.90 -9.70 -4.44
N GLY A 67 -18.03 -9.00 -4.56
CA GLY A 67 -18.64 -8.65 -5.84
C GLY A 67 -17.83 -7.59 -6.57
N PRO A 68 -18.33 -7.07 -7.71
CA PRO A 68 -17.67 -5.97 -8.40
C PRO A 68 -17.59 -4.76 -7.45
N TYR A 69 -16.36 -4.33 -7.20
CA TYR A 69 -15.92 -3.16 -6.46
C TYR A 69 -17.00 -2.07 -6.32
N ASP A 70 -17.72 -2.09 -5.20
CA ASP A 70 -18.64 -1.04 -4.80
C ASP A 70 -18.18 -0.55 -3.42
N VAL A 71 -18.22 0.77 -3.22
CA VAL A 71 -17.64 1.53 -2.10
C VAL A 71 -18.28 1.20 -0.73
N GLY A 72 -19.03 0.10 -0.64
CA GLY A 72 -19.64 -0.45 0.56
C GLY A 72 -18.95 -1.70 1.12
N GLU A 73 -17.99 -2.31 0.41
CA GLU A 73 -17.23 -3.50 0.86
C GLU A 73 -16.05 -3.17 1.79
N ASP A 74 -15.91 -1.90 2.20
CA ASP A 74 -14.87 -1.42 3.14
C ASP A 74 -14.87 -2.17 4.47
N ALA A 75 -16.02 -2.73 4.88
CA ALA A 75 -16.15 -3.40 6.16
C ALA A 75 -15.36 -4.73 6.26
N GLU A 76 -15.03 -5.37 5.13
CA GLU A 76 -14.32 -6.66 5.11
C GLU A 76 -12.81 -6.50 4.86
N MET A 77 -12.40 -5.50 4.07
CA MET A 77 -11.00 -5.03 4.06
C MET A 77 -10.61 -4.42 5.41
N MET A 78 -11.52 -3.73 6.11
CA MET A 78 -11.29 -3.29 7.51
C MET A 78 -11.06 -4.46 8.49
N ARG A 79 -11.57 -5.67 8.20
CA ARG A 79 -11.33 -6.87 9.04
C ARG A 79 -9.92 -7.44 8.85
N ILE A 80 -9.25 -7.09 7.75
CA ILE A 80 -7.82 -7.30 7.51
C ILE A 80 -7.09 -6.01 7.96
N GLY A 81 -7.03 -5.75 9.27
CA GLY A 81 -6.17 -4.69 9.81
C GLY A 81 -6.49 -3.26 9.37
N GLY A 82 -7.76 -2.82 9.43
CA GLY A 82 -8.26 -1.55 8.88
C GLY A 82 -7.58 -0.23 9.29
N LEU A 83 -6.70 -0.22 10.29
CA LEU A 83 -5.87 0.96 10.58
C LEU A 83 -4.59 1.00 9.73
N GLY A 84 -3.98 -0.16 9.44
CA GLY A 84 -2.69 -0.24 8.77
C GLY A 84 -2.77 0.22 7.32
N LEU A 85 -3.76 -0.25 6.56
CA LEU A 85 -3.99 0.22 5.20
C LEU A 85 -4.38 1.70 5.16
N PHE A 86 -5.23 2.14 6.07
CA PHE A 86 -5.59 3.57 6.19
C PHE A 86 -4.36 4.45 6.46
N LEU A 87 -3.44 4.01 7.33
CA LEU A 87 -2.18 4.72 7.58
C LEU A 87 -1.33 4.76 6.32
N ILE A 88 -1.20 3.65 5.59
CA ILE A 88 -0.45 3.60 4.34
C ILE A 88 -1.02 4.60 3.32
N GLU A 89 -2.34 4.58 3.10
CA GLU A 89 -3.01 5.50 2.17
C GLU A 89 -2.95 6.96 2.60
N THR A 90 -2.94 7.24 3.91
CA THR A 90 -2.85 8.60 4.44
C THR A 90 -1.44 9.16 4.33
N LEU A 91 -0.41 8.32 4.50
CA LEU A 91 0.99 8.74 4.60
C LEU A 91 1.72 8.72 3.25
N MET A 92 1.19 8.02 2.24
CA MET A 92 1.80 7.87 0.92
C MET A 92 1.00 8.63 -0.15
N ASP A 93 1.65 9.04 -1.24
CA ASP A 93 1.01 9.81 -2.31
C ASP A 93 0.22 8.92 -3.29
N ASP A 94 0.65 7.66 -3.47
CA ASP A 94 -0.01 6.67 -4.32
C ASP A 94 0.23 5.26 -3.75
N VAL A 95 -0.80 4.44 -3.74
CA VAL A 95 -0.77 3.06 -3.23
C VAL A 95 -1.44 2.15 -4.24
N LYS A 96 -0.78 1.03 -4.57
CA LYS A 96 -1.29 0.02 -5.50
C LYS A 96 -1.14 -1.37 -4.90
N LEU A 97 -2.17 -2.19 -5.07
CA LEU A 97 -2.18 -3.59 -4.65
C LEU A 97 -2.14 -4.49 -5.88
N TYR A 98 -1.27 -5.50 -5.84
CA TYR A 98 -1.18 -6.55 -6.86
C TYR A 98 -1.37 -7.91 -6.19
N TYR A 99 -2.07 -8.80 -6.89
CA TYR A 99 -2.38 -10.15 -6.44
C TYR A 99 -1.88 -11.13 -7.50
N ASP A 100 -0.66 -11.62 -7.36
CA ASP A 100 -0.04 -12.58 -8.27
C ASP A 100 0.82 -13.54 -7.44
N GLU A 101 0.36 -14.79 -7.27
CA GLU A 101 0.94 -15.82 -6.40
C GLU A 101 1.19 -15.40 -4.91
N GLY A 102 0.65 -14.25 -4.50
CA GLY A 102 0.82 -13.60 -3.20
C GLY A 102 0.24 -12.18 -3.22
N VAL A 103 0.47 -11.38 -2.17
CA VAL A 103 0.07 -9.97 -2.15
C VAL A 103 1.30 -9.07 -2.28
N SER A 104 1.20 -8.05 -3.13
CA SER A 104 2.21 -7.00 -3.25
C SER A 104 1.60 -5.63 -3.06
N VAL A 105 2.16 -4.85 -2.14
CA VAL A 105 1.82 -3.45 -1.91
C VAL A 105 2.92 -2.57 -2.50
N VAL A 106 2.56 -1.69 -3.43
CA VAL A 106 3.48 -0.70 -4.01
C VAL A 106 3.04 0.68 -3.54
N MET A 107 3.94 1.40 -2.89
CA MET A 107 3.68 2.71 -2.29
C MET A 107 4.65 3.73 -2.88
N THR A 108 4.16 4.93 -3.22
CA THR A 108 4.99 6.01 -3.76
C THR A 108 4.94 7.24 -2.86
N LYS A 109 6.10 7.88 -2.62
CA LYS A 109 6.21 9.21 -2.01
C LYS A 109 7.07 10.10 -2.90
N TYR A 110 6.61 11.31 -3.21
CA TYR A 110 7.35 12.30 -3.99
C TYR A 110 8.20 13.20 -3.08
N ILE A 111 9.40 13.56 -3.53
CA ILE A 111 10.34 14.41 -2.79
C ILE A 111 9.82 15.84 -2.70
N ASN A 112 9.19 16.31 -3.77
CA ASN A 112 8.47 17.57 -3.79
C ASN A 112 6.99 17.22 -3.65
N GLU A 113 6.38 17.60 -2.53
CA GLU A 113 4.92 17.59 -2.41
C GLU A 113 4.34 18.21 -3.68
N LYS A 114 3.38 17.53 -4.32
CA LYS A 114 2.54 18.20 -5.30
C LYS A 114 1.88 19.36 -4.56
N GLN A 115 2.46 20.56 -4.65
CA GLN A 115 1.73 21.78 -4.38
C GLN A 115 0.45 21.65 -5.22
N VAL A 116 -0.69 21.62 -4.54
CA VAL A 116 -2.01 21.63 -5.17
C VAL A 116 -2.12 22.95 -5.92
N GLU A 117 -1.61 22.98 -7.14
CA GLU A 117 -1.56 24.19 -7.96
C GLU A 117 -1.91 23.91 -9.43
N GLU A 118 -2.85 23.00 -9.71
CA GLU A 118 -3.43 22.90 -11.07
C GLU A 118 -4.97 22.87 -11.15
N ASN A 119 -5.72 22.69 -10.04
CA ASN A 119 -7.20 22.68 -10.12
C ASN A 119 -7.91 23.96 -9.63
N ALA A 120 -7.19 24.97 -9.12
CA ALA A 120 -7.80 26.24 -8.72
C ALA A 120 -7.92 27.27 -9.86
N LYS A 121 -7.35 27.01 -11.05
CA LYS A 121 -7.36 27.94 -12.19
C LYS A 121 -8.55 27.78 -13.15
N SER A 122 -9.46 26.80 -12.97
CA SER A 122 -10.61 26.63 -13.87
C SER A 122 -11.97 27.07 -13.28
N ILE A 123 -12.02 27.62 -12.06
CA ILE A 123 -13.26 28.19 -11.50
C ILE A 123 -13.07 29.71 -11.31
N SER A 124 -12.77 30.39 -12.40
CA SER A 124 -13.02 31.82 -12.52
C SER A 124 -13.43 32.11 -13.96
N THR A 125 -14.72 31.92 -14.22
CA THR A 125 -15.45 32.55 -15.34
C THR A 125 -16.88 32.75 -14.87
#